data_AF-A0A3T0M7A1-F1
#
_entry.id   AF-A0A3T0M7A1-F1
#
_cell.length_a   1.000
_cell.length_b   1.000
_cell.length_c   1.000
_cell.angle_alpha   90.00
_cell.angle_beta   90.00
_cell.angle_gamma   90.00
#
_symmetry.space_group_name_H-M   'P 1'
#
loop_
_entity.id
_entity.type
_entity.pdbx_description
1 polymer ?
#
loop_
_entity_poly.entity_id
_entity_poly.type
_entity_poly.pdbx_seq_one_letter_code
_entity_poly.pdbx_strand_id
1 'polypeptide(L)' 'MKKAEVGNIIEFREGLKGIVEKVNENSVIVDVTYMENYRDLELEQKTVVNHKNYKIIG' A
#
# COMPACT_ATOMS: atom_id res chain seq x y z
N MET A 1 -4.58 16.56 -0.73
CA MET A 1 -3.95 15.28 -1.10
C MET A 1 -5.05 14.35 -1.59
N LYS A 2 -4.92 13.76 -2.77
CA LYS A 2 -5.93 12.81 -3.28
C LYS A 2 -5.81 11.51 -2.48
N LYS A 3 -6.90 11.04 -1.87
CA LYS A 3 -6.93 9.77 -1.16
C LYS A 3 -6.97 8.63 -2.18
N ALA A 4 -6.33 7.50 -1.85
CA ALA A 4 -6.38 6.31 -2.68
C ALA A 4 -7.74 5.63 -2.49
N GLU A 5 -8.19 4.96 -3.53
CA GLU A 5 -9.41 4.18 -3.54
C GLU A 5 -9.06 2.69 -3.57
N VAL A 6 -10.03 1.82 -3.27
CA VAL A 6 -9.85 0.37 -3.38
C VAL A 6 -9.47 0.03 -4.82
N GLY A 7 -8.42 -0.78 -4.98
CA GLY A 7 -7.84 -1.16 -6.27
C GLY A 7 -6.69 -0.27 -6.74
N ASN A 8 -6.46 0.92 -6.15
CA ASN A 8 -5.30 1.73 -6.51
C ASN A 8 -3.99 1.07 -6.08
N ILE A 9 -2.95 1.31 -6.86
CA ILE A 9 -1.58 0.95 -6.53
C ILE A 9 -0.92 2.16 -5.87
N ILE A 10 -0.34 1.94 -4.70
CA ILE A 10 0.40 2.97 -3.97
C ILE A 10 1.86 2.55 -3.77
N GLU A 11 2.75 3.53 -3.77
CA GLU A 11 4.13 3.40 -3.34
C GLU A 11 4.31 4.03 -1.95
N PHE A 12 4.94 3.33 -1.03
CA PHE A 12 5.18 3.74 0.34
C PHE A 12 6.56 3.25 0.83
N ARG A 13 7.04 3.79 1.96
CA ARG A 13 8.35 3.43 2.55
C ARG A 13 9.49 3.38 1.51
N GLU A 14 9.50 4.37 0.61
CA GLU A 14 10.57 4.57 -0.38
C GLU A 14 10.86 3.35 -1.27
N GLY A 15 9.81 2.68 -1.77
CA GLY A 15 9.94 1.67 -2.83
C GLY A 15 9.02 0.47 -2.68
N LEU A 16 8.39 0.28 -1.51
CA LEU A 16 7.37 -0.75 -1.35
C LEU A 16 6.11 -0.34 -2.11
N LYS A 17 5.51 -1.30 -2.79
CA LYS A 17 4.30 -1.11 -3.58
C LYS A 17 3.24 -2.11 -3.17
N GLY A 18 1.98 -1.73 -3.33
CA GLY A 18 0.89 -2.64 -3.12
C GLY A 18 -0.45 -2.07 -3.52
N ILE A 19 -1.45 -2.93 -3.52
CA ILE A 19 -2.82 -2.63 -3.95
C ILE A 19 -3.66 -2.29 -2.73
N VAL A 20 -4.41 -1.20 -2.79
CA VAL A 20 -5.31 -0.78 -1.71
C VAL A 20 -6.51 -1.72 -1.66
N GLU A 21 -6.66 -2.42 -0.54
CA GLU A 21 -7.79 -3.32 -0.26
C GLU A 21 -8.90 -2.62 0.53
N LYS A 22 -8.54 -1.65 1.38
CA LYS A 22 -9.48 -0.94 2.23
C LYS A 22 -9.01 0.49 2.50
N VAL A 23 -9.97 1.41 2.52
CA VAL A 23 -9.74 2.82 2.91
C VAL A 23 -10.39 3.08 4.26
N ASN A 24 -9.62 3.64 5.19
CA ASN A 24 -10.08 4.12 6.49
C ASN A 24 -9.97 5.66 6.53
N GLU A 25 -10.37 6.28 7.64
CA GLU A 25 -10.33 7.74 7.76
C GLU A 25 -8.91 8.33 7.61
N ASN A 26 -7.93 7.67 8.24
CA ASN A 26 -6.55 8.14 8.37
C ASN A 26 -5.51 7.25 7.66
N SER A 27 -5.93 6.11 7.12
CA SER A 27 -5.04 5.09 6.58
C SER A 27 -5.70 4.24 5.51
N VAL A 28 -4.89 3.46 4.81
CA VAL A 28 -5.31 2.42 3.88
C VAL A 28 -4.70 1.09 4.31
N ILE A 29 -5.43 0.00 4.06
CA ILE A 29 -4.88 -1.36 4.12
C ILE A 29 -4.42 -1.73 2.73
N VAL A 30 -3.18 -2.20 2.63
CA VAL A 30 -2.48 -2.46 1.38
C VAL A 30 -2.06 -3.92 1.35
N ASP A 31 -2.37 -4.59 0.24
CA ASP A 31 -1.85 -5.92 -0.07
C ASP A 31 -0.51 -5.80 -0.83
N VAL A 32 0.56 -6.33 -0.25
CA VAL A 32 1.93 -6.28 -0.80
C VAL A 32 2.29 -7.50 -1.62
N THR A 33 1.38 -8.48 -1.78
CA THR A 33 1.61 -9.66 -2.63
C THR A 33 1.72 -9.31 -4.12
N TYR A 34 1.38 -8.06 -4.46
CA TYR A 34 1.72 -7.41 -5.73
C TYR A 34 3.24 -7.41 -6.03
N MET A 35 4.09 -7.42 -5.01
CA MET A 35 5.54 -7.54 -5.16
C MET A 35 5.95 -9.01 -5.04
N GLU A 36 6.49 -9.62 -6.09
CA GLU A 36 6.84 -11.06 -6.09
C GLU A 36 7.85 -11.43 -4.98
N ASN A 37 8.71 -10.49 -4.60
CA ASN A 37 9.75 -10.66 -3.58
C ASN A 37 9.30 -10.28 -2.16
N TYR A 38 7.99 -10.10 -1.90
CA TYR A 38 7.51 -9.70 -0.57
C TYR A 38 7.88 -10.71 0.53
N ARG A 39 8.01 -12.00 0.18
CA ARG A 39 8.41 -13.07 1.09
C ARG A 39 9.89 -12.98 1.46
N ASP A 40 10.75 -12.66 0.50
CA ASP A 40 12.19 -12.46 0.72
C ASP A 40 12.48 -11.22 1.58
N LEU A 41 11.56 -10.25 1.57
CA LEU A 41 11.60 -9.05 2.41
C LEU A 41 10.97 -9.27 3.80
N GLU A 42 10.55 -10.50 4.13
CA GLU A 42 9.90 -10.86 5.39
C GLU A 42 8.67 -9.98 5.72
N LEU A 43 7.96 -9.52 4.69
CA LEU A 43 6.78 -8.65 4.85
C LEU A 43 5.52 -9.47 5.11
N GLU A 44 4.68 -8.98 6.01
CA GLU A 44 3.30 -9.44 6.13
C GLU A 44 2.54 -9.11 4.84
N GLN A 45 1.66 -10.02 4.39
CA GLN A 45 0.88 -9.86 3.15
C GLN A 45 0.05 -8.56 3.13
N LYS A 46 -0.40 -8.10 4.30
CA LYS A 46 -1.20 -6.90 4.45
C LYS A 46 -0.52 -5.94 5.40
N THR A 47 -0.51 -4.66 5.04
CA THR A 47 0.06 -3.61 5.88
C THR A 47 -0.82 -2.37 5.91
N VAL A 48 -0.71 -1.59 6.99
CA VAL A 48 -1.46 -0.35 7.18
C VAL A 48 -0.56 0.84 6.87
N VAL A 49 -1.00 1.69 5.94
CA VAL A 49 -0.24 2.87 5.49
C VAL A 49 -1.05 4.14 5.73
N ASN A 50 -0.46 5.13 6.40
CA ASN A 50 -1.11 6.41 6.63
C ASN A 50 -1.29 7.18 5.31
N HIS A 51 -2.39 7.93 5.18
CA HIS A 51 -2.61 8.78 4.00
C HIS A 51 -1.48 9.76 3.70
N LYS A 52 -0.67 10.15 4.68
CA LYS A 52 0.48 11.05 4.51
C LYS A 52 1.75 10.36 3.98
N ASN A 53 1.80 9.02 3.98
CA ASN A 53 3.02 8.23 3.80
C ASN A 53 3.03 7.38 2.51
N TYR A 54 2.26 7.76 1.49
CA TYR A 54 2.28 7.08 0.19
C TYR A 54 2.05 8.03 -0.99
N LYS A 55 2.34 7.54 -2.20
CA LYS A 55 1.99 8.15 -3.48
C LYS A 55 1.12 7.19 -4.30
N ILE A 56 0.06 7.68 -4.94
CA ILE A 56 -0.74 6.89 -5.88
C ILE A 56 0.02 6.81 -7.20
N ILE A 57 0.26 5.61 -7.71
CA ILE A 57 1.04 5.37 -8.94
C ILE A 57 0.26 4.59 -10.01
N GLY A 58 -0.91 4.07 -9.69
CA GLY A 58 -1.77 3.30 -10.62
C GLY A 58 -3.21 3.21 -10.16
#